data_AF-A0A5A5RCW7-F1
#
_entry.id   AF-A0A5A5RCW7-F1
#
_cell.length_a   1.000
_cell.length_b   1.000
_cell.length_c   1.000
_cell.angle_alpha   90.00
_cell.angle_beta   90.00
_cell.angle_gamma   90.00
#
_symmetry.space_group_name_H-M   'P 1'
#
loop_
_entity.id
_entity.type
_entity.pdbx_description
1 polymer ?
#
loop_
_entity_poly.entity_id
_entity_poly.type
_entity_poly.pdbx_seq_one_letter_code
_entity_poly.pdbx_strand_id
1 'polypeptide(L)'
;MSKREVCNFLKALAEDSLLKNELKVKEKDEVMRYAQQRYDFTQREFDDFVWVLENLLADKRGEKFDLAFSLWETMWGKYYLEFVVDNVIGSLSDQDLEKVIGS
;
A
#
# COMPACT_ATOMS: atom_id res chain seq x y z
N MET A 1 -11.79 6.58 9.55
CA MET A 1 -11.19 5.52 10.39
C MET A 1 -10.48 4.50 9.52
N SER A 2 -11.13 3.94 8.50
CA SER A 2 -10.54 2.94 7.60
C SER A 2 -9.22 3.31 6.92
N LYS A 3 -9.06 4.53 6.37
CA LYS A 3 -7.76 4.95 5.77
C LYS A 3 -6.57 4.85 6.73
N ARG A 4 -6.77 5.21 7.99
CA ARG A 4 -5.73 5.15 9.03
C ARG A 4 -5.41 3.69 9.38
N GLU A 5 -6.43 2.84 9.45
CA GLU A 5 -6.26 1.40 9.68
C GLU A 5 -5.53 0.71 8.53
N VAL A 6 -5.84 1.06 7.27
CA VAL A 6 -5.08 0.60 6.09
C VAL A 6 -3.62 1.05 6.17
N CYS A 7 -3.38 2.32 6.52
CA CYS A 7 -2.01 2.85 6.67
C CYS A 7 -1.24 2.11 7.78
N ASN A 8 -1.87 1.90 8.94
CA ASN A 8 -1.27 1.17 10.06
C ASN A 8 -0.92 -0.27 9.68
N PHE A 9 -1.79 -0.95 8.93
CA PHE A 9 -1.52 -2.28 8.40
C PHE A 9 -0.30 -2.30 7.47
N LEU A 10 -0.25 -1.39 6.49
CA LEU A 10 0.87 -1.34 5.55
C LEU A 10 2.19 -0.94 6.23
N LYS A 11 2.16 -0.04 7.23
CA LYS A 11 3.34 0.28 8.06
C LYS A 11 3.81 -0.92 8.86
N ALA A 12 2.90 -1.67 9.48
CA ALA A 12 3.26 -2.89 10.20
C ALA A 12 3.95 -3.92 9.29
N LEU A 13 3.53 -4.04 8.02
CA LEU A 13 4.22 -4.88 7.03
C LEU A 13 5.59 -4.32 6.62
N ALA A 14 5.77 -3.01 6.61
CA ALA A 14 7.06 -2.39 6.33
C ALA A 14 8.08 -2.68 7.46
N GLU A 15 7.59 -2.72 8.70
CA GLU A 15 8.38 -2.97 9.90
C GLU A 15 8.64 -4.46 10.17
N ASP A 16 7.70 -5.34 9.80
CA ASP A 16 7.81 -6.80 9.98
C ASP A 16 8.09 -7.53 8.66
N SER A 17 9.38 -7.73 8.38
CA SER A 17 9.85 -8.45 7.19
C SER A 17 9.42 -9.92 7.12
N LEU A 18 9.17 -10.59 8.26
CA LEU A 18 8.72 -11.98 8.28
C LEU A 18 7.26 -12.04 7.86
N LEU A 19 6.42 -11.20 8.45
CA LEU A 19 5.01 -11.10 8.11
C LEU A 19 4.81 -10.69 6.65
N LYS A 20 5.59 -9.73 6.15
CA LYS A 20 5.58 -9.34 4.74
C LYS A 20 5.91 -10.52 3.82
N ASN A 21 6.95 -11.28 4.14
CA ASN A 21 7.35 -12.44 3.33
C ASN A 21 6.32 -13.58 3.35
N GLU A 22 5.59 -13.74 4.46
CA GLU A 22 4.49 -14.70 4.56
C GLU A 22 3.28 -14.26 3.72
N LEU A 23 2.88 -13.00 3.81
CA LEU A 23 1.64 -12.51 3.18
C LEU A 23 1.80 -12.17 1.70
N LYS A 24 3.00 -11.80 1.24
CA LYS A 24 3.19 -11.37 -0.16
C LYS A 24 2.88 -12.45 -1.19
N VAL A 25 3.04 -13.72 -0.83
CA VAL A 25 2.78 -14.88 -1.71
C VAL A 25 1.32 -15.35 -1.66
N LYS A 26 0.49 -14.74 -0.81
CA LYS A 26 -0.90 -15.11 -0.61
C LYS A 26 -1.82 -14.42 -1.60
N GLU A 27 -2.97 -15.04 -1.84
CA GLU A 27 -4.02 -14.40 -2.62
C GLU A 27 -4.59 -13.19 -1.88
N LYS A 28 -5.11 -12.21 -2.64
CA LYS A 28 -5.63 -10.97 -2.07
C LYS A 28 -6.66 -11.21 -0.96
N ASP A 29 -7.59 -12.14 -1.17
CA ASP A 29 -8.62 -12.49 -0.18
C ASP A 29 -8.03 -13.05 1.12
N GLU A 30 -6.92 -13.78 1.06
CA GLU A 30 -6.21 -14.27 2.25
C GLU A 30 -5.53 -13.14 3.01
N VAL A 31 -4.86 -12.22 2.30
CA VAL A 31 -4.25 -11.03 2.90
C VAL A 31 -5.31 -10.15 3.57
N MET A 32 -6.45 -9.93 2.90
CA MET A 32 -7.55 -9.14 3.43
C MET A 32 -8.16 -9.80 4.67
N ARG A 33 -8.40 -11.13 4.64
CA ARG A 33 -8.87 -11.86 5.84
C ARG A 33 -7.90 -11.75 7.00
N TYR A 34 -6.59 -11.84 6.76
CA TYR A 34 -5.58 -11.64 7.81
C TYR A 34 -5.65 -10.24 8.40
N ALA A 35 -5.71 -9.21 7.55
CA ALA A 35 -5.74 -7.82 7.98
C ALA A 35 -7.02 -7.49 8.75
N GLN A 36 -8.17 -7.95 8.29
CA GLN A 36 -9.48 -7.71 8.92
C GLN A 36 -9.66 -8.35 10.30
N GLN A 37 -8.81 -9.31 10.67
CA GLN A 37 -8.77 -9.83 12.04
C GLN A 37 -8.16 -8.84 13.05
N ARG A 38 -7.43 -7.82 12.56
CA ARG A 38 -6.57 -6.94 13.38
C ARG A 38 -6.83 -5.45 13.13
N TYR A 39 -7.35 -5.11 11.96
CA TYR A 39 -7.56 -3.74 11.49
C TYR A 39 -9.00 -3.60 10.98
N ASP A 40 -9.62 -2.45 11.24
CA ASP A 40 -10.99 -2.17 10.87
C ASP A 40 -11.07 -1.46 9.50
N PHE A 41 -10.92 -2.24 8.43
CA PHE A 41 -11.11 -1.77 7.05
C PHE A 41 -11.63 -2.85 6.11
N THR A 42 -12.28 -2.42 5.03
CA THR A 42 -12.74 -3.27 3.93
C THR A 42 -11.72 -3.33 2.79
N GLN A 43 -11.79 -4.38 1.96
CA GLN A 43 -10.95 -4.49 0.78
C GLN A 43 -11.08 -3.29 -0.18
N ARG A 44 -12.29 -2.72 -0.29
CA ARG A 44 -12.50 -1.50 -1.10
C ARG A 44 -11.69 -0.33 -0.55
N GLU A 45 -11.70 -0.14 0.77
CA GLU A 45 -10.94 0.95 1.40
C GLU A 45 -9.44 0.74 1.30
N PHE A 46 -8.97 -0.51 1.29
CA PHE A 46 -7.58 -0.83 0.97
C PHE A 46 -7.23 -0.39 -0.46
N ASP A 47 -8.05 -0.82 -1.44
CA ASP A 47 -7.82 -0.52 -2.85
C ASP A 47 -7.86 0.98 -3.15
N ASP A 48 -8.88 1.67 -2.63
CA ASP A 48 -9.04 3.12 -2.79
C ASP A 48 -7.87 3.88 -2.16
N PHE A 49 -7.40 3.45 -0.99
CA PHE A 49 -6.28 4.11 -0.31
C PHE A 49 -4.96 3.89 -1.04
N VAL A 50 -4.65 2.66 -1.46
CA VAL A 50 -3.43 2.35 -2.22
C VAL A 50 -3.40 3.14 -3.54
N TRP A 51 -4.53 3.22 -4.24
CA TRP A 51 -4.65 4.03 -5.46
C TRP A 51 -4.30 5.50 -5.24
N VAL A 52 -4.80 6.11 -4.15
CA VAL A 52 -4.48 7.51 -3.82
C VAL A 52 -3.00 7.67 -3.48
N LEU A 53 -2.39 6.71 -2.79
CA LEU A 53 -0.97 6.76 -2.45
C LEU A 53 -0.07 6.61 -3.68
N GLU A 54 -0.40 5.71 -4.60
CA GLU A 54 0.34 5.56 -5.86
C GLU A 54 0.25 6.83 -6.72
N ASN A 55 -0.92 7.46 -6.79
CA ASN A 55 -1.09 8.74 -7.48
C ASN A 55 -0.27 9.87 -6.82
N LEU A 56 -0.32 9.98 -5.48
CA LEU A 56 0.50 10.94 -4.75
C LEU A 56 1.99 10.71 -4.99
N LEU A 57 2.43 9.46 -5.07
CA LEU A 57 3.82 9.13 -5.35
C LEU A 57 4.23 9.50 -6.78
N ALA A 58 3.36 9.28 -7.77
CA ALA A 58 3.57 9.73 -9.14
C ALA A 58 3.76 11.25 -9.21
N ASP A 59 2.86 12.00 -8.56
CA ASP A 59 2.96 13.47 -8.47
C ASP A 59 4.29 13.92 -7.85
N LYS A 60 4.74 13.26 -6.77
CA LYS A 60 6.02 13.57 -6.12
C LYS A 60 7.24 13.25 -6.99
N ARG A 61 7.12 12.28 -7.90
CA ARG A 61 8.16 11.92 -8.87
C ARG A 61 8.12 12.79 -10.13
N GLY A 62 7.11 13.63 -10.29
CA GLY A 62 6.87 14.38 -11.52
C GLY A 62 6.46 13.48 -12.69
N GLU A 63 5.92 12.31 -12.39
CA GLU A 63 5.45 11.33 -13.37
C GLU A 63 3.92 11.41 -13.49
N LYS A 64 3.38 10.96 -14.63
CA LYS A 64 1.93 10.79 -14.78
C LYS A 64 1.50 9.46 -14.16
N PHE A 65 0.43 9.50 -13.37
CA PHE A 65 -0.23 8.29 -12.90
C PHE A 65 -1.15 7.72 -14.00
N ASP A 66 -0.55 7.03 -14.96
CA ASP A 66 -1.23 6.36 -16.06
C ASP A 66 -0.64 4.95 -16.31
N LEU A 67 -1.04 4.29 -17.41
CA LEU A 67 -0.57 2.94 -17.75
C LEU A 67 0.96 2.84 -17.94
N ALA A 68 1.67 3.96 -18.03
CA ALA A 68 3.13 4.02 -18.12
C ALA A 68 3.79 4.39 -16.77
N PHE A 69 3.06 4.31 -15.65
CA PHE A 69 3.64 4.59 -14.34
C PHE A 69 4.84 3.66 -14.08
N SER A 70 6.03 4.25 -13.96
CA SER A 70 7.32 3.53 -13.96
C SER A 70 7.44 2.48 -12.86
N LEU A 71 6.74 2.71 -11.75
CA LEU A 71 6.68 1.79 -10.63
C LEU A 71 5.89 0.51 -10.93
N TRP A 72 4.91 0.56 -11.83
CA TRP A 72 4.19 -0.65 -12.24
C TRP A 72 5.07 -1.59 -13.07
N GLU A 73 6.02 -1.07 -13.85
CA GLU A 73 7.07 -1.90 -14.47
C GLU A 73 7.95 -2.57 -13.40
N THR A 74 8.13 -1.90 -12.26
CA THR A 74 8.88 -2.44 -11.11
C THR A 74 8.11 -3.55 -10.38
N MET A 75 6.81 -3.72 -10.64
CA MET A 75 6.00 -4.85 -10.16
C MET A 75 6.22 -6.13 -10.98
N TRP A 76 6.79 -6.06 -12.18
CA TRP A 76 7.01 -7.25 -12.99
C TRP A 76 7.99 -8.20 -12.31
N GLY A 77 7.50 -9.39 -11.95
CA GLY A 77 8.25 -10.39 -11.19
C GLY A 77 8.29 -10.15 -9.68
N LYS A 78 7.56 -9.15 -9.15
CA LYS A 78 7.39 -8.92 -7.70
C LYS A 78 5.94 -9.15 -7.27
N TYR A 79 5.76 -9.44 -5.99
CA TYR A 79 4.42 -9.54 -5.39
C TYR A 79 3.82 -8.15 -5.18
N TYR A 80 2.55 -7.97 -5.53
CA TYR A 80 1.86 -6.67 -5.42
C TYR A 80 1.94 -6.08 -4.00
N LEU A 81 1.76 -6.90 -2.96
CA LEU A 81 1.86 -6.44 -1.57
C LEU A 81 3.28 -5.97 -1.20
N GLU A 82 4.30 -6.69 -1.66
CA GLU A 82 5.71 -6.29 -1.47
C GLU A 82 5.99 -4.96 -2.17
N PHE A 83 5.46 -4.78 -3.39
CA PHE A 83 5.56 -3.53 -4.11
C PHE A 83 4.96 -2.34 -3.33
N VAL A 84 3.70 -2.45 -2.88
CA VAL A 84 3.00 -1.38 -2.15
C VAL A 84 3.76 -1.01 -0.87
N VAL A 85 4.20 -2.01 -0.10
CA VAL A 85 4.91 -1.77 1.17
C VAL A 85 6.26 -1.11 0.93
N ASP A 86 7.08 -1.65 0.04
CA ASP A 86 8.47 -1.21 -0.10
C ASP A 86 8.62 0.04 -0.97
N ASN A 87 7.79 0.20 -1.99
CA ASN A 87 7.95 1.26 -2.99
C ASN A 87 6.95 2.39 -2.81
N VAL A 88 5.74 2.12 -2.34
CA VAL A 88 4.73 3.17 -2.13
C VAL A 88 4.88 3.76 -0.73
N ILE A 89 4.63 2.97 0.30
CA ILE A 89 4.72 3.42 1.70
C ILE A 89 6.15 3.82 2.05
N GLY A 90 7.14 3.00 1.67
CA GLY A 90 8.55 3.31 1.91
C GLY A 90 9.05 4.61 1.26
N SER A 91 8.37 5.14 0.23
CA SER A 91 8.77 6.38 -0.45
C SER A 91 8.07 7.64 0.08
N LEU A 92 7.03 7.50 0.91
CA LEU A 92 6.20 8.61 1.39
C LEU A 92 6.55 8.96 2.84
N SER A 93 6.60 10.26 3.15
CA SER A 93 6.83 10.70 4.53
C SER A 93 5.55 10.60 5.37
N ASP A 94 5.67 10.57 6.69
CA ASP A 94 4.51 10.60 7.58
C ASP A 94 3.58 11.81 7.32
N GLN A 95 4.15 12.96 6.96
CA GLN A 95 3.36 14.14 6.61
C GLN A 95 2.54 13.92 5.33
N ASP A 96 3.07 13.18 4.34
CA ASP A 96 2.33 12.84 3.13
C ASP A 96 1.19 11.87 3.44
N LEU A 97 1.46 10.88 4.28
CA LEU A 97 0.46 9.90 4.72
C LEU A 97 -0.67 10.58 5.49
N GLU A 98 -0.38 11.51 6.40
CA GLU A 98 -1.41 12.26 7.14
C GLU A 98 -2.26 13.15 6.23
N LYS A 99 -1.71 13.71 5.14
CA LYS A 99 -2.52 14.46 4.16
C LYS A 99 -3.55 13.54 3.49
N VAL A 100 -3.19 12.30 3.18
CA VAL A 100 -4.11 11.34 2.55
C VAL A 100 -5.13 10.81 3.57
N ILE A 101 -4.71 10.57 4.81
CA ILE A 101 -5.60 10.12 5.89
C ILE A 101 -6.61 11.21 6.27
N GLY A 102 -6.19 12.48 6.28
CA GLY A 102 -7.01 13.64 6.66
C GLY A 102 -7.86 14.23 5.54
N SER A 103 -7.73 13.76 4.29
CA SER A 103 -8.56 14.16 3.13
C SER A 103 -9.82 13.30 3.01
#